data_AF-A0A520CU83-F1
#
_entry.id   AF-A0A520CU83-F1
#
_cell.length_a   1.000
_cell.length_b   1.000
_cell.length_c   1.000
_cell.angle_alpha   90.00
_cell.angle_beta   90.00
_cell.angle_gamma   90.00
#
_symmetry.space_group_name_H-M   'P 1'
#
loop_
_entity.id
_entity.type
_entity.pdbx_description
1 polymer ?
#
loop_
_entity_poly.entity_id
_entity_poly.type
_entity_poly.pdbx_seq_one_letter_code
_entity_poly.pdbx_strand_id
1 'polypeptide(L)' 'QKQMDLAASEYIELMNHQGEIRFDIVSVLFDKQNNYTIKHIEDAFWPS' A
#
# COMPACT_ATOMS: atom_id res chain seq x y z
N GLN A 1 2.73 5.85 -7.24
CA GLN A 1 3.56 6.27 -6.10
C GLN A 1 3.18 7.67 -5.65
N LYS A 2 3.57 8.75 -6.34
CA LYS A 2 3.35 10.16 -5.93
C LYS A 2 1.97 10.51 -5.32
N GLN A 3 0.86 9.99 -5.85
CA GLN A 3 -0.48 10.24 -5.30
C GLN A 3 -0.74 9.51 -3.97
N MET A 4 -0.21 8.29 -3.82
CA MET A 4 -0.29 7.53 -2.58
C MET A 4 0.57 8.19 -1.49
N ASP A 5 1.75 8.68 -1.86
CA ASP A 5 2.64 9.37 -0.93
C ASP A 5 2.00 10.65 -0.38
N LEU A 6 1.38 11.45 -1.26
CA LEU A 6 0.63 12.65 -0.85
C LEU A 6 -0.53 12.32 0.08
N ALA A 7 -1.38 11.36 -0.30
CA ALA A 7 -2.54 10.99 0.51
C ALA A 7 -2.14 10.41 1.87
N ALA A 8 -1.08 9.59 1.91
CA ALA A 8 -0.57 9.03 3.15
C ALA A 8 0.04 10.11 4.05
N SER A 9 0.78 11.06 3.49
CA SER A 9 1.39 12.16 4.26
C SER A 9 0.33 13.00 4.98
N GLU A 10 -0.73 13.39 4.27
CA GLU A 10 -1.87 14.12 4.86
C GLU A 10 -2.53 13.33 5.99
N TYR A 11 -2.75 12.03 5.80
CA TYR A 11 -3.34 11.18 6.83
C TYR A 11 -2.44 11.06 8.07
N ILE A 12 -1.13 10.87 7.88
CA ILE A 12 -0.14 10.78 8.96
C ILE A 12 -0.13 12.07 9.79
N GLU A 13 -0.15 13.23 9.12
CA GLU A 13 -0.17 14.55 9.77
C GLU A 13 -1.46 14.75 10.57
N LEU A 14 -2.63 14.49 9.97
CA LEU A 14 -3.93 14.59 10.64
C LEU A 14 -4.03 13.71 11.89
N MET A 15 -3.41 12.53 11.84
CA MET A 15 -3.45 11.56 12.93
C MET A 15 -2.32 11.76 13.95
N ASN A 16 -1.41 12.72 13.72
CA ASN A 16 -0.16 12.91 14.48
C ASN A 16 0.56 11.57 14.74
N HIS A 17 0.66 10.74 13.69
CA HIS A 17 1.19 9.39 13.82
C HIS A 17 2.71 9.43 14.01
N GLN A 18 3.20 8.77 15.07
CA GLN A 18 4.63 8.76 15.46
C GLN A 18 5.28 7.37 15.30
N GLY A 19 4.55 6.39 14.77
CA GLY A 19 5.03 5.03 14.56
C GLY A 19 5.75 4.87 13.22
N GLU A 20 6.29 3.67 13.00
CA GLU A 20 6.89 3.29 11.73
C GLU A 20 5.83 3.20 10.63
N ILE A 21 6.17 3.72 9.45
CA ILE A 21 5.28 3.78 8.29
C ILE A 21 5.81 2.81 7.23
N ARG A 22 4.92 1.95 6.72
CA ARG A 22 5.21 1.03 5.61
C ARG A 22 4.13 1.10 4.54
N PHE A 23 4.53 0.82 3.30
CA PHE A 23 3.61 0.73 2.16
C PHE A 23 3.62 -0.68 1.60
N ASP A 24 2.48 -1.36 1.71
CA ASP A 24 2.31 -2.70 1.18
C ASP A 24 1.44 -2.70 -0.08
N ILE A 25 1.57 -3.74 -0.90
CA ILE A 25 0.69 -4.01 -2.02
C ILE A 25 0.02 -5.36 -1.82
N VAL A 26 -1.31 -5.39 -1.86
CA VAL A 26 -2.09 -6.62 -2.00
C VAL A 26 -2.53 -6.75 -3.45
N SER A 27 -2.01 -7.75 -4.15
CA SER A 27 -2.39 -8.07 -5.52
C SER A 27 -3.44 -9.16 -5.53
N VAL A 28 -4.51 -8.96 -6.30
CA VAL A 28 -5.55 -9.95 -6.56
C VAL A 28 -5.55 -10.22 -8.07
N LEU A 29 -5.08 -11.38 -8.48
CA LEU A 29 -5.06 -11.79 -9.88
C LEU A 29 -6.16 -12.82 -10.13
N PHE A 30 -6.94 -12.62 -11.18
CA PHE A 30 -7.94 -13.56 -11.65
C PHE A 30 -7.44 -14.29 -12.89
N ASP A 31 -7.65 -15.61 -12.93
CA ASP A 31 -7.43 -16.38 -14.16
C ASP A 31 -8.70 -16.42 -15.03
N LYS A 32 -8.60 -17.07 -16.20
CA LYS A 32 -9.73 -17.20 -17.14
C LYS A 32 -10.84 -18.12 -16.62
N GLN A 33 -10.58 -18.90 -15.58
CA GLN A 33 -11.53 -19.81 -14.93
C GLN A 33 -12.16 -19.16 -13.69
N ASN A 34 -11.90 -17.87 -13.46
CA ASN A 34 -12.39 -17.10 -12.32
C ASN A 34 -11.83 -17.59 -10.97
N ASN A 35 -10.72 -18.35 -10.96
CA ASN A 35 -9.94 -18.54 -9.75
C ASN A 35 -9.15 -17.28 -9.47
N TYR A 36 -8.86 -17.02 -8.20
CA TYR A 36 -8.07 -15.87 -7.80
C TYR A 36 -6.84 -16.28 -6.98
N THR A 37 -5.77 -15.51 -7.14
CA THR A 37 -4.57 -15.59 -6.31
C THR A 37 -4.39 -14.25 -5.60
N ILE A 38 -4.31 -14.31 -4.28
CA ILE A 38 -3.96 -13.15 -3.45
C ILE A 38 -2.48 -13.25 -3.14
N LYS A 39 -1.75 -12.16 -3.41
CA LYS A 39 -0.36 -12.01 -2.98
C LYS A 39 -0.22 -10.72 -2.19
N HIS A 40 0.30 -10.82 -0.98
CA HIS A 40 0.72 -9.69 -0.19
C HIS A 40 2.22 -9.47 -0.41
N ILE A 41 2.57 -8.24 -0.79
CA ILE A 41 3.93 -7.78 -0.99
C ILE A 41 4.16 -6.72 0.09
N GLU A 42 4.93 -7.09 1.10
CA GLU A 42 5.34 -6.19 2.17
C GLU A 42 6.46 -5.26 1.69
N ASP A 43 6.54 -4.07 2.29
CA ASP A 43 7.61 -3.08 2.03
C ASP A 43 7.77 -2.75 0.54
N ALA A 44 6.64 -2.60 -0.15
CA ALA A 44 6.56 -2.49 -1.59
C ALA A 44 7.30 -1.24 -2.14
N PHE A 45 7.40 -0.17 -1.35
CA PHE A 45 8.23 0.99 -1.65
C PHE A 45 8.52 1.86 -0.42
N TRP A 46 9.59 2.64 -0.54
CA TRP A 46 9.94 3.71 0.39
C TRP A 46 9.32 5.04 -0.06
N PRO A 47 8.88 5.90 0.87
CA PRO A 47 8.52 7.28 0.54
C PRO A 47 9.78 8.01 0.03
N SER A 48 9.62 8.74 -1.07
CA SER A 48 10.68 9.49 -1.76
C SER A 48 10.75 10.96 -1.34
#